data_AF-A0A972MMN1-F1
#
_entry.id   AF-A0A972MMN1-F1
#
_cell.length_a   1.000
_cell.length_b   1.000
_cell.length_c   1.000
_cell.angle_alpha   90.00
_cell.angle_beta   90.00
_cell.angle_gamma   90.00
#
_symmetry.space_group_name_H-M   'P 1'
#
loop_
_entity.id
_entity.type
_entity.pdbx_description
1 polymer ?
#
loop_
_entity_poly.entity_id
_entity_poly.type
_entity_poly.pdbx_seq_one_letter_code
_entity_poly.pdbx_strand_id
1 'polypeptide(L)'
;MKRLERELKRIKVDLEMREKRRGNISPISYGSFSSEQDCLCTDRGGEYKVLYREYRDALSVCNSTLKELGIRLKIYPCRYVRGWHISKG
;
A
#
# COMPACT_ATOMS: atom_id res chain seq x y z
N MET A 1 -43.81 -17.34 -0.16
CA MET A 1 -42.65 -18.27 -0.09
C MET A 1 -41.62 -18.03 -1.20
N LYS A 2 -41.95 -18.14 -2.50
CA LYS A 2 -40.97 -18.05 -3.62
C LYS A 2 -40.19 -16.72 -3.77
N ARG A 3 -40.67 -15.62 -3.18
CA ARG A 3 -40.02 -14.29 -3.27
C ARG A 3 -38.78 -14.21 -2.37
N LEU A 4 -38.91 -14.70 -1.14
CA LEU A 4 -37.81 -14.71 -0.16
C LEU A 4 -36.68 -15.65 -0.57
N GLU A 5 -37.02 -16.78 -1.20
CA GLU A 5 -36.02 -17.73 -1.73
C GLU A 5 -35.16 -17.10 -2.84
N ARG A 6 -35.77 -16.28 -3.71
CA ARG A 6 -35.04 -15.55 -4.76
C ARG A 6 -34.14 -14.47 -4.17
N GLU A 7 -34.58 -13.83 -3.09
CA GLU A 7 -33.82 -12.77 -2.42
C GLU A 7 -32.61 -13.35 -1.68
N LEU A 8 -32.80 -14.45 -0.93
CA LEU A 8 -31.71 -15.21 -0.32
C LEU A 8 -30.69 -15.71 -1.36
N LYS A 9 -31.16 -16.14 -2.53
CA LYS A 9 -30.28 -16.56 -3.63
C LYS A 9 -29.42 -15.39 -4.14
N ARG A 10 -29.98 -14.18 -4.25
CA ARG A 10 -29.23 -12.98 -4.65
C ARG A 10 -28.20 -12.56 -3.61
N ILE A 11 -28.59 -12.56 -2.34
CA ILE A 11 -27.70 -12.23 -1.21
C ILE A 11 -26.52 -13.21 -1.16
N LYS A 12 -26.77 -14.51 -1.35
CA LYS A 12 -25.72 -15.54 -1.36
C LYS A 12 -24.71 -15.32 -2.49
N VAL A 13 -25.17 -15.00 -3.69
CA VAL A 13 -24.29 -14.69 -4.83
C VAL A 13 -23.45 -13.44 -4.57
N ASP A 14 -24.02 -12.39 -3.96
CA ASP A 14 -23.27 -11.17 -3.64
C ASP A 14 -22.16 -11.44 -2.59
N LEU A 15 -22.46 -12.26 -1.58
CA LEU A 15 -21.48 -12.67 -0.56
C LEU A 15 -20.34 -13.51 -1.17
N GLU A 16 -20.64 -14.49 -2.01
CA GLU A 16 -19.62 -15.28 -2.72
C GLU A 16 -18.73 -14.40 -3.62
N MET A 17 -19.31 -13.40 -4.29
CA MET A 17 -18.54 -12.44 -5.10
C MET A 17 -17.63 -11.55 -4.25
N ARG A 18 -18.03 -11.20 -3.02
CA ARG A 18 -17.18 -10.44 -2.07
C ARG A 18 -16.04 -11.29 -1.51
N GLU A 19 -16.29 -12.56 -1.18
CA GLU A 19 -15.24 -13.48 -0.70
C GLU A 19 -14.19 -13.75 -1.78
N LYS A 20 -14.60 -13.94 -3.04
CA LYS A 20 -13.66 -14.06 -4.17
C LYS A 20 -12.79 -12.81 -4.36
N ARG A 21 -13.31 -11.61 -4.06
CA ARG A 21 -12.51 -10.38 -4.07
C ARG A 21 -11.54 -10.28 -2.88
N ARG A 22 -11.88 -10.85 -1.72
CA ARG A 22 -10.99 -10.92 -0.54
C ARG A 22 -9.86 -11.92 -0.70
N GLY A 23 -10.05 -12.96 -1.53
CA GLY A 23 -9.09 -14.06 -1.69
C GLY A 23 -7.75 -13.72 -2.38
N ASN A 24 -7.51 -12.46 -2.76
CA ASN A 24 -6.28 -12.08 -3.47
C ASN A 24 -5.38 -11.09 -2.71
N ILE A 25 -5.63 -10.90 -1.41
CA ILE A 25 -4.64 -10.27 -0.53
C ILE A 25 -3.72 -11.40 -0.08
N SER A 26 -2.68 -11.65 -0.87
CA SER A 26 -1.56 -12.46 -0.42
C SER A 26 -1.12 -11.95 0.97
N PRO A 27 -0.81 -12.83 1.93
CA PRO A 27 -0.13 -12.40 3.14
C PRO A 27 1.10 -11.64 2.65
N ILE A 28 1.23 -10.37 3.04
CA ILE A 28 2.47 -9.65 2.83
C ILE A 28 3.49 -10.42 3.66
N SER A 29 4.20 -11.32 2.99
CA SER A 29 5.48 -11.84 3.45
C SER A 29 6.33 -10.58 3.58
N TYR A 30 6.53 -10.13 4.82
CA TYR A 30 7.57 -9.16 5.12
C TYR A 30 8.87 -9.87 4.78
N GLY A 31 9.26 -9.77 3.50
CA GLY A 31 10.50 -10.25 2.99
C GLY A 31 11.60 -9.71 3.89
N SER A 32 12.38 -10.64 4.43
CA SER A 32 13.78 -10.49 4.81
C SER A 32 14.33 -9.10 4.49
N PHE A 33 14.57 -8.29 5.53
CA PHE A 33 15.40 -7.10 5.44
C PHE A 33 16.78 -7.54 4.94
N SER A 34 17.01 -7.54 3.63
CA SER A 34 18.37 -7.50 3.11
C SER A 34 18.86 -6.06 3.24
N SER A 35 20.01 -5.93 3.87
CA SER A 35 20.76 -4.71 4.09
C SER A 35 21.30 -4.13 2.77
N GLU A 36 20.43 -3.63 1.90
CA GLU A 36 20.85 -3.01 0.65
C GLU A 36 20.20 -1.63 0.52
N GLN A 37 21.00 -0.63 0.84
CA GLN A 37 20.70 0.78 0.59
C GLN A 37 20.51 0.96 -0.92
N ASP A 38 19.26 0.92 -1.39
CA ASP A 38 18.95 1.06 -2.82
C ASP A 38 19.31 2.47 -3.37
N CYS A 39 19.66 3.46 -2.52
CA CYS A 39 20.16 4.77 -2.96
C CYS A 39 20.95 5.55 -1.88
N LEU A 40 21.71 6.57 -2.32
CA LEU A 40 22.52 7.46 -1.45
C LEU A 40 21.78 8.73 -0.98
N CYS A 41 20.45 8.75 -1.06
CA CYS A 41 19.68 9.90 -0.60
C CYS A 41 19.61 9.93 0.91
N THR A 42 20.05 11.02 1.54
CA THR A 42 19.94 11.23 2.98
C THR A 42 18.97 12.37 3.33
N ASP A 43 18.50 12.37 4.58
CA ASP A 43 17.76 13.48 5.16
C ASP A 43 18.71 14.52 5.80
N ARG A 44 18.14 15.50 6.53
CA ARG A 44 18.93 16.55 7.19
C ARG A 44 19.77 16.03 8.36
N GLY A 45 19.42 14.88 8.94
CA GLY A 45 20.16 14.23 10.02
C GLY A 45 21.28 13.33 9.51
N GLY A 46 21.39 13.11 8.20
CA GLY A 46 22.35 12.18 7.61
C GLY A 46 21.82 10.75 7.48
N GLU A 47 20.57 10.50 7.86
CA GLU A 47 19.95 9.18 7.75
C GLU A 47 19.51 8.89 6.32
N TYR A 48 19.71 7.65 5.88
CA TYR A 48 19.29 7.24 4.53
C TYR A 48 17.77 7.25 4.40
N LYS A 49 17.30 7.83 3.31
CA LYS A 49 15.87 7.87 2.97
C LYS A 49 15.43 6.51 2.47
N VAL A 50 14.25 6.10 2.92
CA VAL A 50 13.55 4.94 2.38
C VAL A 50 13.29 5.16 0.88
N LEU A 51 13.66 4.18 0.07
CA LEU A 51 13.37 4.13 -1.34
C LEU A 51 12.27 3.10 -1.60
N TYR A 52 11.20 3.52 -2.27
CA TYR A 52 10.17 2.64 -2.78
C TYR A 52 10.42 2.38 -4.26
N ARG A 53 10.55 1.12 -4.67
CA ARG A 53 10.79 0.79 -6.09
C ARG A 53 9.60 1.17 -6.96
N GLU A 54 8.38 1.03 -6.42
CA GLU A 54 7.15 1.35 -7.13
C GLU A 54 6.40 2.54 -6.53
N TYR A 55 5.79 3.36 -7.38
CA TYR A 55 5.00 4.53 -6.95
C TYR A 55 3.81 4.11 -6.07
N ARG A 56 3.19 2.96 -6.37
CA ARG A 56 2.03 2.44 -5.64
C ARG A 56 2.36 2.15 -4.17
N ASP A 57 3.57 1.69 -3.88
CA ASP A 57 4.00 1.39 -2.52
C ASP A 57 4.20 2.68 -1.72
N ALA A 58 4.87 3.68 -2.34
CA ALA A 58 5.02 5.00 -1.75
C ALA A 58 3.67 5.67 -1.49
N LEU A 59 2.74 5.53 -2.44
CA LEU A 59 1.37 6.06 -2.33
C LEU A 59 0.58 5.38 -1.22
N SER A 60 0.68 4.06 -1.10
CA SER A 60 0.05 3.30 -0.01
C SER A 60 0.49 3.83 1.36
N VAL A 61 1.80 4.01 1.55
CA VAL A 61 2.35 4.55 2.80
C VAL A 61 1.88 5.99 3.07
N CYS A 62 1.84 6.85 2.04
CA CYS A 62 1.32 8.21 2.21
C CYS A 62 -0.15 8.22 2.65
N ASN A 63 -0.98 7.35 2.07
CA ASN A 63 -2.40 7.25 2.40
C ASN A 63 -2.60 6.71 3.82
N SER A 64 -1.88 5.66 4.21
CA SER A 64 -1.93 5.14 5.58
C SER A 64 -1.48 6.18 6.60
N THR A 65 -0.38 6.89 6.32
CA THR A 65 0.13 7.96 7.20
C THR A 65 -0.87 9.10 7.37
N LEU A 66 -1.53 9.51 6.29
CA LEU A 66 -2.57 10.53 6.35
C LEU A 66 -3.78 10.05 7.18
N LYS A 67 -4.18 8.79 7.02
CA LYS A 67 -5.32 8.21 7.73
C LYS A 67 -5.04 8.02 9.23
N GLU A 68 -3.85 7.54 9.57
CA GLU A 68 -3.49 7.17 10.95
C GLU A 68 -2.98 8.35 11.77
N LEU A 69 -2.19 9.23 11.15
CA LEU A 69 -1.51 10.32 11.83
C LEU A 69 -2.00 11.72 11.42
N GLY A 70 -2.88 11.81 10.40
CA GLY A 70 -3.31 13.11 9.86
C GLY A 70 -2.21 13.86 9.10
N ILE A 71 -1.06 13.22 8.83
CA ILE A 71 0.10 13.87 8.22
C ILE A 71 0.07 13.66 6.70
N ARG A 72 0.04 14.77 5.95
CA ARG A 72 0.13 14.74 4.49
C ARG A 72 1.59 14.68 4.04
N LEU A 73 1.93 13.60 3.36
CA LEU A 73 3.25 13.40 2.77
C LEU A 73 3.23 13.70 1.26
N LYS A 74 4.39 14.03 0.70
CA LYS A 74 4.64 14.26 -0.73
C LYS A 74 5.55 13.18 -1.28
N ILE A 75 5.21 12.66 -2.47
CA ILE A 75 6.02 11.66 -3.19
C ILE A 75 6.84 12.37 -4.27
N TYR A 76 8.10 11.99 -4.42
CA TYR A 76 8.98 12.52 -5.45
C TYR A 76 9.95 11.44 -5.95
N PRO A 77 10.40 11.51 -7.21
CA PRO A 77 11.34 10.54 -7.74
C PRO A 77 12.72 10.68 -7.09
N CYS A 78 13.41 9.55 -6.93
CA CYS A 78 14.81 9.54 -6.52
C CYS A 78 15.71 10.11 -7.62
N ARG A 79 16.76 10.85 -7.22
CA ARG A 79 17.74 11.42 -8.16
C ARG A 79 18.81 10.44 -8.62
N TYR A 80 19.09 9.40 -7.84
CA TYR A 80 20.20 8.47 -8.08
C TYR A 80 19.76 7.18 -8.77
N VAL A 81 18.52 6.77 -8.58
CA VAL A 81 17.99 5.49 -9.04
C VAL A 81 16.54 5.64 -9.47
N ARG A 82 16.00 4.62 -10.14
CA ARG A 82 14.58 4.56 -10.52
C ARG A 82 13.74 4.06 -9.34
N GLY A 83 13.31 4.99 -8.51
CA GLY A 83 12.42 4.75 -7.39
C GLY A 83 11.83 6.04 -6.82
N TRP A 84 11.16 5.95 -5.69
CA TRP A 84 10.33 6.99 -5.12
C TRP A 84 10.66 7.22 -3.65
N HIS A 85 10.72 8.48 -3.26
CA HIS A 85 10.87 8.91 -1.88
C HIS A 85 9.61 9.60 -1.40
N ILE A 86 9.47 9.64 -0.08
CA ILE A 86 8.41 10.34 0.60
C ILE A 86 9.02 11.43 1.49
N SER A 87 8.39 12.61 1.57
CA SER A 87 8.78 13.68 2.49
C SER A 87 7.55 14.34 3.10
N LYS A 88 7.72 14.96 4.28
CA LYS A 88 6.68 15.82 4.86
C LYS A 88 6.54 17.07 3.99
N GLY A 89 5.30 17.39 3.66
CA GLY A 89 4.94 18.50 2.78
C GLY A 89 5.23 19.86 3.38
#